data_AF-A0AAN6Q9M8-F1
#
_entry.id   AF-A0AAN6Q9M8-F1
#
_cell.length_a   1.000
_cell.length_b   1.000
_cell.length_c   1.000
_cell.angle_alpha   90.00
_cell.angle_beta   90.00
_cell.angle_gamma   90.00
#
_symmetry.space_group_name_H-M   'P 1'
#
loop_
_entity.id
_entity.type
_entity.pdbx_description
1 polymer ?
#
loop_
_entity_poly.entity_id
_entity_poly.type
_entity_poly.pdbx_seq_one_letter_code
_entity_poly.pdbx_strand_id
1 'polypeptide(L)'
;MGHPRCRRRPRGWEAKHQRPCCTLRYLACKAPQAVNGKGIPGEPKSVTIDIGDASVTETRWWAAVLAPGRGWHAGLTMGKESTFWSPWSFRLKGGPQLIVRSRKFRSCLKSQERNPSFSEALEFLNNFCARLKIEDQSHAALAAVILLPAMKDLVKEIKLPAVVVNDQPRPPVSPGPASPSAEPTWPRMTREHLDRLMAASCYSAGSLPMLLNVFYNPEIESNAVTPWLQGALAVIDSRAGNAPLVICRMLMERQPTVAFLWLGATVLGLQEEILQHARLGLTPANIVSAAWSGTLQSFIQQPVPSPVETNGIISRADQCRLLFMSMSLQHGRVPDSPWKPFGENPGVDVEHCVRHHHAQCDGHGLQYRSFLWDTLHGMAMLKTGGELAMSSCAIPGSAVSEEAAVPTTQVPVDYRGMRREDEVASQGATKTIFEWLRMGANTVGEDAIWRHEWLRDGDEYDEDRSDVESDCESDRSDEDWADVEFDGRIDEDDENGGDHEQAVDGTDYDDWVVVPRLSG
;
A
#
# COMPACT_ATOMS: atom_id res chain seq x y z
N MET A 1 -24.20 36.23 12.29
CA MET A 1 -24.64 36.19 10.87
C MET A 1 -23.55 36.80 10.02
N GLY A 2 -22.91 36.00 9.18
CA GLY A 2 -21.82 36.40 8.29
C GLY A 2 -21.31 35.17 7.57
N HIS A 3 -21.90 34.84 6.42
CA HIS A 3 -21.45 33.73 5.57
C HIS A 3 -20.03 33.99 5.05
N PRO A 4 -19.11 33.02 5.11
CA PRO A 4 -17.88 33.11 4.35
C PRO A 4 -18.22 32.94 2.87
N ARG A 5 -17.88 33.97 2.08
CA ARG A 5 -18.05 33.99 0.63
C ARG A 5 -17.17 32.90 0.01
N CYS A 6 -17.80 31.91 -0.62
CA CYS A 6 -17.16 31.05 -1.61
C CYS A 6 -16.36 31.92 -2.60
N ARG A 7 -15.04 31.77 -2.62
CA ARG A 7 -14.21 32.33 -3.70
C ARG A 7 -14.72 31.73 -5.01
N ARG A 8 -15.38 32.56 -5.83
CA ARG A 8 -15.76 32.21 -7.20
C ARG A 8 -14.48 31.86 -7.97
N ARG A 9 -14.46 30.69 -8.60
CA ARG A 9 -13.43 30.29 -9.56
C ARG A 9 -13.20 31.43 -10.58
N PRO A 10 -11.96 31.70 -11.00
CA PRO A 10 -11.71 32.53 -12.16
C PRO A 10 -12.46 31.94 -13.36
N ARG A 11 -13.35 32.73 -13.97
CA ARG A 11 -13.97 32.40 -15.25
C ARG A 11 -12.90 32.54 -16.32
N GLY A 12 -12.31 31.42 -16.75
CA GLY A 12 -11.25 31.42 -17.76
C GLY A 12 -10.74 30.05 -18.22
N TRP A 13 -11.11 28.94 -17.57
CA TRP A 13 -10.74 27.58 -17.99
C TRP A 13 -11.90 26.84 -18.69
N GLU A 14 -12.48 27.44 -19.72
CA GLU A 14 -13.18 26.66 -20.77
C GLU A 14 -12.17 26.35 -21.88
N ALA A 15 -11.11 25.63 -21.53
CA ALA A 15 -10.32 24.94 -22.53
C ALA A 15 -11.12 23.73 -23.01
N LYS A 16 -11.23 23.56 -24.33
CA LYS A 16 -11.88 22.46 -25.05
C LYS A 16 -11.21 21.11 -24.74
N HIS A 17 -11.26 20.65 -23.50
CA HIS A 17 -10.81 19.30 -23.16
C HIS A 17 -11.90 18.31 -23.53
N GLN A 18 -11.58 17.48 -24.53
CA GLN A 18 -12.36 16.32 -24.91
C GLN A 18 -12.57 15.47 -23.65
N ARG A 19 -13.84 15.16 -23.33
CA ARG A 19 -14.16 14.43 -22.09
C ARG A 19 -13.42 13.09 -22.07
N PRO A 20 -12.89 12.66 -20.92
CA PRO A 20 -12.23 11.36 -20.83
C PRO A 20 -13.19 10.25 -21.25
N CYS A 21 -12.67 9.21 -21.90
CA CYS A 21 -13.47 8.09 -22.38
C CYS A 21 -12.96 6.78 -21.80
N CYS A 22 -13.78 6.12 -20.98
CA CYS A 22 -13.49 4.78 -20.47
C CYS A 22 -13.98 3.73 -21.47
N THR A 23 -13.14 2.77 -21.82
CA THR A 23 -13.52 1.66 -22.71
C THR A 23 -13.10 0.32 -22.13
N LEU A 24 -14.01 -0.66 -22.19
CA LEU A 24 -13.72 -2.07 -21.97
C LEU A 24 -14.03 -2.80 -23.27
N ARG A 25 -13.06 -3.51 -23.84
CA ARG A 25 -13.25 -4.21 -25.13
C ARG A 25 -12.52 -5.53 -25.15
N TYR A 26 -13.11 -6.49 -25.84
CA TYR A 26 -12.43 -7.72 -26.19
C TYR A 26 -11.47 -7.52 -27.36
N LEU A 27 -10.35 -8.23 -27.30
CA LEU A 27 -9.34 -8.27 -28.33
C LEU A 27 -9.47 -9.54 -29.19
N ALA A 28 -8.67 -9.60 -30.25
CA ALA A 28 -8.61 -10.74 -31.17
C ALA A 28 -8.03 -12.00 -30.52
N CYS A 29 -7.14 -11.84 -29.53
CA CYS A 29 -6.54 -12.96 -28.82
C CYS A 29 -7.61 -13.68 -27.97
N LYS A 30 -7.63 -15.01 -28.05
CA LYS A 30 -8.59 -15.87 -27.34
C LYS A 30 -7.89 -17.12 -26.83
N ALA A 31 -8.40 -17.68 -25.74
CA ALA A 31 -8.00 -19.00 -25.27
C ALA A 31 -8.31 -20.06 -26.35
N PRO A 32 -7.42 -21.04 -26.56
CA PRO A 32 -7.67 -22.15 -27.48
C PRO A 32 -8.81 -23.06 -26.98
N GLN A 33 -9.47 -23.73 -27.93
CA GLN A 33 -10.51 -24.72 -27.65
C GLN A 33 -9.89 -26.10 -27.41
N ALA A 34 -10.46 -26.87 -26.48
CA ALA A 34 -10.17 -28.30 -26.40
C ALA A 34 -10.67 -28.99 -27.67
N VAL A 35 -9.76 -29.30 -28.60
CA VAL A 35 -10.04 -30.17 -29.75
C VAL A 35 -9.72 -31.59 -29.32
N ASN A 36 -10.63 -32.53 -29.61
CA ASN A 36 -10.59 -33.94 -29.19
C ASN A 36 -9.15 -34.50 -29.14
N GLY A 37 -8.80 -35.01 -27.96
CA GLY A 37 -7.44 -35.23 -27.49
C GLY A 37 -6.51 -35.96 -28.46
N LYS A 38 -5.40 -35.30 -28.75
CA LYS A 38 -4.06 -35.88 -28.93
C LYS A 38 -3.08 -34.75 -28.66
N GLY A 39 -2.48 -34.73 -27.47
CA GLY A 39 -1.38 -33.82 -27.17
C GLY A 39 -0.21 -34.16 -28.10
N ILE A 40 0.32 -33.16 -28.80
CA ILE A 40 1.54 -33.28 -29.60
C ILE A 40 2.73 -33.25 -28.61
N PRO A 41 3.67 -34.21 -28.64
CA PRO A 41 4.84 -34.18 -27.77
C PRO A 41 5.70 -32.95 -28.09
N GLY A 42 5.91 -32.06 -27.10
CA GLY A 42 6.77 -30.87 -27.21
C GLY A 42 6.10 -29.51 -26.99
N GLU A 43 4.76 -29.48 -26.82
CA GLU A 43 4.04 -28.23 -26.51
C GLU A 43 4.11 -27.85 -25.01
N PRO A 44 4.01 -26.54 -24.68
CA PRO A 44 3.89 -26.11 -23.28
C PRO A 44 2.75 -26.86 -22.59
N LYS A 45 2.98 -27.32 -21.35
CA LYS A 45 1.97 -28.03 -20.54
C LYS A 45 0.63 -27.31 -20.67
N SER A 46 -0.36 -27.95 -21.28
CA SER A 46 -1.68 -27.37 -21.46
C SER A 46 -2.60 -27.81 -20.33
N VAL A 47 -3.43 -26.89 -19.85
CA VAL A 47 -4.41 -27.12 -18.79
C VAL A 47 -5.80 -26.89 -19.35
N THR A 48 -6.65 -27.92 -19.30
CA THR A 48 -8.04 -27.80 -19.74
C THR A 48 -8.91 -27.34 -18.59
N ILE A 49 -9.60 -26.21 -18.79
CA ILE A 49 -10.54 -25.59 -17.84
C ILE A 49 -11.96 -25.85 -18.33
N ASP A 50 -12.75 -26.55 -17.50
CA ASP A 50 -14.14 -26.86 -17.80
C ASP A 50 -15.11 -25.80 -17.28
N ILE A 51 -15.70 -25.04 -18.20
CA ILE A 51 -16.69 -24.01 -17.88
C ILE A 51 -18.14 -24.52 -17.98
N GLY A 52 -18.33 -25.84 -18.18
CA GLY A 52 -19.64 -26.51 -18.09
C GLY A 52 -20.63 -26.05 -19.17
N ASP A 53 -21.93 -26.00 -18.84
CA ASP A 53 -22.97 -25.52 -19.76
C ASP A 53 -23.09 -23.99 -19.76
N ALA A 54 -21.95 -23.33 -20.01
CA ALA A 54 -21.86 -21.89 -20.08
C ALA A 54 -22.69 -21.32 -21.24
N SER A 55 -23.21 -20.11 -21.08
CA SER A 55 -23.83 -19.36 -22.17
C SER A 55 -22.80 -18.99 -23.25
N VAL A 56 -23.26 -18.51 -24.42
CA VAL A 56 -22.37 -18.03 -25.48
C VAL A 56 -21.56 -16.82 -24.99
N THR A 57 -22.21 -15.90 -24.26
CA THR A 57 -21.60 -14.72 -23.63
C THR A 57 -20.56 -15.10 -22.58
N GLU A 58 -20.88 -16.03 -21.68
CA GLU A 58 -19.96 -16.54 -20.65
C GLU A 58 -18.75 -17.23 -21.29
N THR A 59 -18.99 -18.04 -22.32
CA THR A 59 -17.91 -18.70 -23.07
C THR A 59 -16.99 -17.67 -23.74
N ARG A 60 -17.54 -16.57 -24.27
CA ARG A 60 -16.75 -15.48 -24.87
C ARG A 60 -15.90 -14.75 -23.84
N TRP A 61 -16.47 -14.53 -22.67
CA TRP A 61 -15.82 -13.86 -21.54
C TRP A 61 -14.64 -14.69 -21.03
N TRP A 62 -14.83 -15.99 -20.75
CA TRP A 62 -13.74 -16.89 -20.37
C TRP A 62 -12.65 -17.00 -21.43
N ALA A 63 -13.02 -17.06 -22.71
CA ALA A 63 -12.05 -17.09 -23.80
C ALA A 63 -11.19 -15.80 -23.87
N ALA A 64 -11.71 -14.66 -23.42
CA ALA A 64 -10.93 -13.42 -23.32
C ALA A 64 -10.02 -13.39 -22.09
N VAL A 65 -10.55 -13.79 -20.92
CA VAL A 65 -9.81 -13.77 -19.64
C VAL A 65 -8.62 -14.74 -19.67
N LEU A 66 -8.82 -15.92 -20.24
CA LEU A 66 -7.83 -17.01 -20.27
C LEU A 66 -6.96 -17.01 -21.54
N ALA A 67 -6.98 -15.92 -22.31
CA ALA A 67 -6.18 -15.82 -23.52
C ALA A 67 -4.67 -15.84 -23.19
N PRO A 68 -3.82 -16.50 -24.00
CA PRO A 68 -2.37 -16.52 -23.76
C PRO A 68 -1.72 -15.14 -23.92
N GLY A 69 -2.37 -14.22 -24.63
CA GLY A 69 -1.98 -12.82 -24.77
C GLY A 69 -2.93 -11.89 -24.02
N ARG A 70 -3.17 -10.69 -24.56
CA ARG A 70 -4.22 -9.80 -24.05
C ARG A 70 -5.52 -10.12 -24.78
N GLY A 71 -6.45 -10.82 -24.12
CA GLY A 71 -7.77 -11.13 -24.70
C GLY A 71 -8.83 -10.05 -24.48
N TRP A 72 -8.53 -9.09 -23.60
CA TRP A 72 -9.34 -7.93 -23.30
C TRP A 72 -8.43 -6.76 -22.89
N HIS A 73 -8.99 -5.55 -22.89
CA HIS A 73 -8.36 -4.38 -22.26
C HIS A 73 -9.43 -3.48 -21.65
N ALA A 74 -9.06 -2.81 -20.56
CA ALA A 74 -9.78 -1.67 -20.01
C ALA A 74 -8.86 -0.45 -20.06
N GLY A 75 -9.31 0.64 -20.65
CA GLY A 75 -8.49 1.84 -20.80
C GLY A 75 -9.28 3.14 -20.64
N LEU A 76 -8.57 4.17 -20.17
CA LEU A 76 -9.02 5.54 -20.04
C LEU A 76 -8.26 6.39 -21.06
N THR A 77 -8.97 6.96 -22.02
CA THR A 77 -8.38 7.92 -22.96
C THR A 77 -8.63 9.33 -22.44
N MET A 78 -7.54 10.08 -22.22
CA MET A 78 -7.55 11.50 -21.81
C MET A 78 -6.95 12.33 -22.96
N GLY A 79 -7.76 13.23 -23.52
CA GLY A 79 -7.36 13.99 -24.71
C GLY A 79 -7.16 13.13 -25.96
N LYS A 80 -6.26 13.54 -26.85
CA LYS A 80 -6.03 12.85 -28.14
C LYS A 80 -4.95 11.76 -28.10
N GLU A 81 -4.01 11.82 -27.16
CA GLU A 81 -2.77 11.03 -27.24
C GLU A 81 -2.52 10.14 -26.02
N SER A 82 -3.11 10.44 -24.84
CA SER A 82 -2.87 9.63 -23.65
C SER A 82 -3.96 8.57 -23.45
N THR A 83 -3.58 7.29 -23.54
CA THR A 83 -4.43 6.15 -23.16
C THR A 83 -3.79 5.39 -22.02
N PHE A 84 -4.43 5.46 -20.85
CA PHE A 84 -4.02 4.75 -19.66
C PHE A 84 -4.71 3.39 -19.60
N TRP A 85 -3.96 2.34 -19.26
CA TRP A 85 -4.51 0.99 -19.14
C TRP A 85 -4.82 0.67 -17.68
N SER A 86 -5.83 -0.16 -17.48
CA SER A 86 -6.15 -0.69 -16.16
C SER A 86 -4.94 -1.40 -15.56
N PRO A 87 -4.64 -1.18 -14.27
CA PRO A 87 -3.45 -1.75 -13.64
C PRO A 87 -3.50 -3.29 -13.56
N TRP A 88 -4.69 -3.90 -13.69
CA TRP A 88 -4.86 -5.36 -13.77
C TRP A 88 -4.73 -5.95 -15.18
N SER A 89 -4.31 -5.16 -16.17
CA SER A 89 -4.12 -5.62 -17.55
C SER A 89 -2.80 -6.38 -17.71
N PHE A 90 -2.66 -7.50 -17.01
CA PHE A 90 -1.46 -8.34 -17.03
C PHE A 90 -1.43 -9.30 -18.24
N ARG A 91 -0.22 -9.64 -18.67
CA ARG A 91 0.03 -10.72 -19.63
C ARG A 91 0.90 -11.77 -18.95
N LEU A 92 0.42 -13.01 -18.90
CA LEU A 92 1.22 -14.13 -18.42
C LEU A 92 2.26 -14.51 -19.48
N LYS A 93 3.56 -14.39 -19.16
CA LYS A 93 4.67 -14.90 -20.00
C LYS A 93 5.18 -16.22 -19.40
N GLY A 94 5.44 -17.23 -20.23
CA GLY A 94 6.08 -18.47 -19.79
C GLY A 94 5.21 -19.46 -18.98
N GLY A 95 3.88 -19.30 -18.97
CA GLY A 95 2.95 -20.18 -18.26
C GLY A 95 2.33 -21.31 -19.10
N PRO A 96 1.59 -22.25 -18.47
CA PRO A 96 0.85 -23.29 -19.19
C PRO A 96 -0.23 -22.66 -20.08
N GLN A 97 -0.49 -23.30 -21.22
CA GLN A 97 -1.58 -22.85 -22.09
C GLN A 97 -2.93 -23.25 -21.47
N LEU A 98 -3.78 -22.27 -21.20
CA LEU A 98 -5.11 -22.49 -20.64
C LEU A 98 -6.13 -22.73 -21.76
N ILE A 99 -6.70 -23.92 -21.81
CA ILE A 99 -7.64 -24.37 -22.84
C ILE A 99 -9.06 -24.32 -22.26
N VAL A 100 -10.00 -23.67 -22.95
CA VAL A 100 -11.40 -23.61 -22.51
C VAL A 100 -12.20 -24.77 -23.09
N ARG A 101 -12.88 -25.52 -22.23
CA ARG A 101 -13.83 -26.57 -22.60
C ARG A 101 -15.26 -26.08 -22.43
N SER A 102 -15.97 -25.91 -23.55
CA SER A 102 -17.40 -25.57 -23.59
C SER A 102 -18.06 -26.17 -24.83
N ARG A 103 -19.30 -26.66 -24.67
CA ARG A 103 -20.12 -27.18 -25.79
C ARG A 103 -20.48 -26.09 -26.80
N LYS A 104 -20.55 -24.82 -26.36
CA LYS A 104 -21.00 -23.67 -27.16
C LYS A 104 -19.83 -22.82 -27.72
N PHE A 105 -18.59 -23.29 -27.60
CA PHE A 105 -17.38 -22.52 -27.97
C PHE A 105 -17.36 -22.06 -29.43
N ARG A 106 -17.74 -22.92 -30.39
CA ARG A 106 -17.78 -22.56 -31.81
C ARG A 106 -18.78 -21.45 -32.14
N SER A 107 -19.91 -21.42 -31.43
CA SER A 107 -20.94 -20.39 -31.60
C SER A 107 -20.48 -19.03 -31.06
N CYS A 108 -19.70 -19.04 -29.98
CA CYS A 108 -19.10 -17.84 -29.38
C CYS A 108 -18.09 -17.14 -30.30
N LEU A 109 -17.30 -17.87 -31.10
CA LEU A 109 -16.27 -17.27 -31.95
C LEU A 109 -16.82 -16.35 -33.05
N LYS A 110 -18.09 -16.55 -33.44
CA LYS A 110 -18.76 -15.84 -34.53
C LYS A 110 -19.60 -14.65 -34.05
N SER A 111 -19.87 -14.56 -32.74
CA SER A 111 -20.75 -13.54 -32.18
C SER A 111 -19.93 -12.33 -31.71
N GLN A 112 -20.38 -11.14 -32.09
CA GLN A 112 -19.89 -9.87 -31.57
C GLN A 112 -20.65 -9.58 -30.27
N GLU A 113 -20.48 -10.47 -29.29
CA GLU A 113 -21.20 -10.43 -28.01
C GLU A 113 -20.87 -9.14 -27.25
N ARG A 114 -21.90 -8.61 -26.59
CA ARG A 114 -21.79 -7.55 -25.60
C ARG A 114 -20.89 -8.01 -24.44
N ASN A 115 -20.11 -7.09 -23.86
CA ASN A 115 -19.41 -7.35 -22.61
C ASN A 115 -20.42 -7.60 -21.48
N PRO A 116 -20.22 -8.61 -20.62
CA PRO A 116 -21.09 -8.82 -19.47
C PRO A 116 -21.07 -7.61 -18.55
N SER A 117 -22.20 -7.35 -17.92
CA SER A 117 -22.28 -6.46 -16.77
C SER A 117 -21.50 -7.02 -15.59
N PHE A 118 -21.22 -6.18 -14.60
CA PHE A 118 -20.59 -6.60 -13.36
C PHE A 118 -21.32 -7.78 -12.70
N SER A 119 -22.66 -7.72 -12.62
CA SER A 119 -23.47 -8.79 -12.03
C SER A 119 -23.35 -10.12 -12.79
N GLU A 120 -23.38 -10.07 -14.13
CA GLU A 120 -23.23 -11.27 -14.98
C GLU A 120 -21.82 -11.87 -14.85
N ALA A 121 -20.77 -11.04 -14.89
CA ALA A 121 -19.39 -11.50 -14.74
C ALA A 121 -19.13 -12.13 -13.37
N LEU A 122 -19.71 -11.55 -12.30
CA LEU A 122 -19.63 -12.10 -10.95
C LEU A 122 -20.37 -13.44 -10.85
N GLU A 123 -21.52 -13.57 -11.50
CA GLU A 123 -22.26 -14.84 -11.57
C GLU A 123 -21.47 -15.92 -12.31
N PHE A 124 -20.82 -15.59 -13.42
CA PHE A 124 -19.94 -16.52 -14.16
C PHE A 124 -18.80 -17.02 -13.26
N LEU A 125 -18.14 -16.12 -12.52
CA LEU A 125 -17.10 -16.48 -11.56
C LEU A 125 -17.63 -17.37 -10.43
N ASN A 126 -18.78 -17.04 -9.85
CA ASN A 126 -19.37 -17.82 -8.76
C ASN A 126 -19.75 -19.23 -9.21
N ASN A 127 -20.39 -19.37 -10.36
CA ASN A 127 -20.76 -20.66 -10.94
C ASN A 127 -19.53 -21.52 -11.23
N PHE A 128 -18.45 -20.90 -11.70
CA PHE A 128 -17.17 -21.57 -11.92
C PHE A 128 -16.54 -22.05 -10.61
N CYS A 129 -16.47 -21.18 -9.60
CA CYS A 129 -15.89 -21.52 -8.30
C CYS A 129 -16.67 -22.65 -7.60
N ALA A 130 -18.00 -22.55 -7.60
CA ALA A 130 -18.89 -23.56 -6.99
C ALA A 130 -18.78 -24.92 -7.69
N ARG A 131 -18.66 -24.93 -9.02
CA ARG A 131 -18.50 -26.17 -9.79
C ARG A 131 -17.21 -26.89 -9.42
N LEU A 132 -16.10 -26.16 -9.33
CA LEU A 132 -14.79 -26.72 -9.07
C LEU A 132 -14.50 -26.88 -7.57
N LYS A 133 -15.37 -26.39 -6.68
CA LYS A 133 -15.18 -26.35 -5.23
C LYS A 133 -13.88 -25.63 -4.85
N ILE A 134 -13.67 -24.46 -5.46
CA ILE A 134 -12.47 -23.63 -5.31
C ILE A 134 -12.80 -22.25 -4.73
N GLU A 135 -13.89 -22.12 -3.98
CA GLU A 135 -14.30 -20.87 -3.34
C GLU A 135 -13.15 -20.30 -2.49
N ASP A 136 -12.51 -21.09 -1.64
CA ASP A 136 -11.39 -20.59 -0.82
C ASP A 136 -10.21 -20.10 -1.69
N GLN A 137 -9.97 -20.75 -2.83
CA GLN A 137 -8.91 -20.33 -3.76
C GLN A 137 -9.28 -19.04 -4.49
N SER A 138 -10.56 -18.78 -4.74
CA SER A 138 -10.99 -17.52 -5.37
C SER A 138 -10.78 -16.32 -4.44
N HIS A 139 -10.95 -16.51 -3.12
CA HIS A 139 -10.60 -15.49 -2.12
C HIS A 139 -9.08 -15.22 -2.10
N ALA A 140 -8.28 -16.29 -2.09
CA ALA A 140 -6.82 -16.17 -2.14
C ALA A 140 -6.34 -15.51 -3.44
N ALA A 141 -6.97 -15.86 -4.58
CA ALA A 141 -6.69 -15.25 -5.87
C ALA A 141 -7.08 -13.77 -5.91
N LEU A 142 -8.24 -13.39 -5.35
CA LEU A 142 -8.64 -11.99 -5.24
C LEU A 142 -7.63 -11.20 -4.39
N ALA A 143 -7.22 -11.74 -3.24
CA ALA A 143 -6.21 -11.13 -2.40
C ALA A 143 -4.86 -10.93 -3.11
N ALA A 144 -4.43 -11.90 -3.91
CA ALA A 144 -3.25 -11.79 -4.75
C ALA A 144 -3.42 -10.70 -5.82
N VAL A 145 -4.56 -10.68 -6.53
CA VAL A 145 -4.85 -9.72 -7.61
C VAL A 145 -4.85 -8.27 -7.10
N ILE A 146 -5.32 -8.04 -5.87
CA ILE A 146 -5.32 -6.71 -5.22
C ILE A 146 -3.89 -6.17 -5.03
N LEU A 147 -2.89 -7.03 -4.86
CA LEU A 147 -1.50 -6.60 -4.69
C LEU A 147 -0.79 -6.33 -6.01
N LEU A 148 -1.25 -6.92 -7.13
CA LEU A 148 -0.55 -6.86 -8.42
C LEU A 148 -0.13 -5.45 -8.86
N PRO A 149 -0.96 -4.38 -8.70
CA PRO A 149 -0.54 -3.04 -9.08
C PRO A 149 0.67 -2.51 -8.29
N ALA A 150 0.78 -2.86 -7.00
CA ALA A 150 1.88 -2.47 -6.14
C ALA A 150 3.18 -3.26 -6.42
N MET A 151 3.09 -4.37 -7.16
CA MET A 151 4.23 -5.25 -7.37
C MET A 151 5.30 -4.71 -8.31
N LYS A 152 4.93 -3.77 -9.20
CA LYS A 152 5.84 -3.22 -10.19
C LYS A 152 7.11 -2.65 -9.56
N ASP A 153 6.96 -2.02 -8.40
CA ASP A 153 8.05 -1.33 -7.70
C ASP A 153 8.77 -2.26 -6.72
N LEU A 154 8.16 -3.40 -6.38
CA LEU A 154 8.70 -4.35 -5.40
C LEU A 154 9.52 -5.48 -6.04
N VAL A 155 9.07 -6.02 -7.19
CA VAL A 155 9.72 -7.18 -7.83
C VAL A 155 9.74 -7.07 -9.35
N LYS A 156 10.80 -7.60 -9.97
CA LYS A 156 10.90 -7.70 -11.43
C LYS A 156 9.98 -8.78 -12.03
N GLU A 157 9.79 -9.87 -11.29
CA GLU A 157 8.97 -11.01 -11.72
C GLU A 157 8.14 -11.55 -10.56
N ILE A 158 6.91 -11.95 -10.86
CA ILE A 158 5.96 -12.52 -9.90
C ILE A 158 5.96 -14.04 -10.06
N LYS A 159 6.01 -14.76 -8.94
CA LYS A 159 5.88 -16.22 -8.92
C LYS A 159 4.41 -16.58 -8.73
N LEU A 160 3.82 -17.23 -9.72
CA LEU A 160 2.47 -17.78 -9.58
C LEU A 160 2.54 -19.24 -9.16
N PRO A 161 1.58 -19.73 -8.34
CA PRO A 161 1.52 -21.13 -7.98
C PRO A 161 1.42 -22.01 -9.23
N ALA A 162 2.14 -23.13 -9.23
CA ALA A 162 2.02 -24.11 -10.30
C ALA A 162 0.59 -24.63 -10.37
N VAL A 163 0.04 -24.67 -11.59
CA VAL A 163 -1.30 -25.23 -11.80
C VAL A 163 -1.23 -26.75 -11.63
N VAL A 164 -1.83 -27.27 -10.57
CA VAL A 164 -1.97 -28.70 -10.33
C VAL A 164 -3.38 -29.12 -10.74
N VAL A 165 -3.49 -29.82 -11.85
CA VAL A 165 -4.74 -30.46 -12.27
C VAL A 165 -4.79 -31.83 -11.60
N ASN A 166 -5.61 -31.96 -10.55
CA ASN A 166 -5.88 -33.27 -9.97
C ASN A 166 -6.87 -34.00 -10.87
N ASP A 167 -6.38 -35.00 -11.61
CA ASP A 167 -7.24 -35.95 -12.36
C ASP A 167 -7.97 -36.93 -11.43
N GLN A 168 -7.63 -36.93 -10.13
CA GLN A 168 -8.29 -37.72 -9.10
C GLN A 168 -9.40 -36.88 -8.44
N PRO A 169 -10.66 -37.35 -8.41
CA PRO A 169 -11.69 -36.70 -7.62
C PRO A 169 -11.23 -36.68 -6.16
N ARG A 170 -11.09 -35.48 -5.58
CA ARG A 170 -10.84 -35.35 -4.14
C ARG A 170 -11.91 -36.18 -3.41
N PRO A 171 -11.53 -37.07 -2.49
CA PRO A 171 -12.52 -37.74 -1.67
C PRO A 171 -13.38 -36.66 -1.00
N PRO A 172 -14.71 -36.85 -0.92
CA PRO A 172 -15.57 -35.89 -0.27
C PRO A 172 -15.03 -35.72 1.16
N VAL A 173 -14.59 -34.50 1.48
CA VAL A 173 -14.35 -34.10 2.86
C VAL A 173 -15.66 -34.37 3.57
N SER A 174 -15.66 -35.31 4.53
CA SER A 174 -16.84 -35.57 5.34
C SER A 174 -17.29 -34.24 5.92
N PRO A 175 -18.53 -33.80 5.67
CA PRO A 175 -19.02 -32.59 6.31
C PRO A 175 -18.94 -32.84 7.81
N GLY A 176 -18.10 -32.06 8.50
CA GLY A 176 -18.32 -31.80 9.92
C GLY A 176 -19.76 -31.30 10.10
N PRO A 177 -20.36 -31.47 11.29
CA PRO A 177 -21.77 -31.20 11.53
C PRO A 177 -22.15 -29.84 10.91
N ALA A 178 -23.01 -29.91 9.90
CA ALA A 178 -23.40 -28.76 9.11
C ALA A 178 -24.07 -27.72 10.02
N SER A 179 -23.42 -26.58 10.18
CA SER A 179 -24.08 -25.37 10.68
C SER A 179 -25.26 -25.04 9.75
N PRO A 180 -26.45 -24.73 10.27
CA PRO A 180 -27.62 -24.50 9.44
C PRO A 180 -27.44 -23.27 8.56
N SER A 181 -27.62 -23.46 7.25
CA SER A 181 -27.82 -22.42 6.22
C SER A 181 -27.03 -21.11 6.41
N ALA A 182 -25.72 -21.16 6.24
CA ALA A 182 -25.02 -19.96 5.80
C ALA A 182 -25.29 -19.81 4.30
N GLU A 183 -26.05 -18.78 3.90
CA GLU A 183 -26.04 -18.32 2.50
C GLU A 183 -24.59 -18.20 2.02
N PRO A 184 -24.28 -18.44 0.74
CA PRO A 184 -22.93 -18.30 0.24
C PRO A 184 -22.46 -16.86 0.52
N THR A 185 -21.58 -16.73 1.51
CA THR A 185 -21.08 -15.46 2.05
C THR A 185 -20.28 -14.69 0.99
N TRP A 186 -19.70 -15.43 0.04
CA TRP A 186 -18.85 -14.92 -1.04
C TRP A 186 -19.55 -13.91 -1.97
N PRO A 187 -20.65 -14.23 -2.69
CA PRO A 187 -21.34 -13.28 -3.57
C PRO A 187 -21.69 -11.95 -2.93
N ARG A 188 -22.06 -11.97 -1.65
CA ARG A 188 -22.47 -10.77 -0.91
C ARG A 188 -21.26 -9.96 -0.44
N MET A 189 -20.26 -10.62 0.13
CA MET A 189 -19.05 -9.96 0.64
C MET A 189 -18.20 -9.36 -0.49
N THR A 190 -18.09 -10.04 -1.64
CA THR A 190 -17.42 -9.48 -2.83
C THR A 190 -18.20 -8.29 -3.39
N ARG A 191 -19.54 -8.37 -3.49
CA ARG A 191 -20.33 -7.26 -4.05
C ARG A 191 -20.28 -5.99 -3.18
N GLU A 192 -20.23 -6.14 -1.85
CA GLU A 192 -20.24 -5.01 -0.92
C GLU A 192 -18.85 -4.35 -0.76
N HIS A 193 -17.77 -5.11 -0.94
CA HIS A 193 -16.41 -4.63 -0.65
C HIS A 193 -15.47 -4.51 -1.86
N LEU A 194 -15.80 -5.10 -3.01
CA LEU A 194 -14.88 -5.12 -4.16
C LEU A 194 -14.49 -3.72 -4.62
N ASP A 195 -15.42 -2.76 -4.66
CA ASP A 195 -15.08 -1.38 -5.06
C ASP A 195 -14.03 -0.76 -4.13
N ARG A 196 -14.11 -1.04 -2.81
CA ARG A 196 -13.13 -0.56 -1.82
C ARG A 196 -11.77 -1.26 -2.00
N LEU A 197 -11.79 -2.56 -2.24
CA LEU A 197 -10.56 -3.35 -2.48
C LEU A 197 -9.87 -2.92 -3.78
N MET A 198 -10.65 -2.65 -4.82
CA MET A 198 -10.14 -2.15 -6.11
C MET A 198 -9.58 -0.73 -5.96
N ALA A 199 -10.23 0.14 -5.17
CA ALA A 199 -9.70 1.45 -4.83
C ALA A 199 -8.35 1.34 -4.10
N ALA A 200 -8.28 0.50 -3.07
CA ALA A 200 -7.05 0.25 -2.32
C ALA A 200 -5.92 -0.31 -3.20
N SER A 201 -6.25 -1.21 -4.12
CA SER A 201 -5.32 -1.81 -5.06
C SER A 201 -4.80 -0.80 -6.11
N CYS A 202 -5.64 0.13 -6.57
CA CYS A 202 -5.19 1.24 -7.43
C CYS A 202 -4.24 2.20 -6.70
N TYR A 203 -4.33 2.29 -5.37
CA TYR A 203 -3.43 3.07 -4.55
C TYR A 203 -2.20 2.24 -4.15
N SER A 204 -1.34 1.95 -5.13
CA SER A 204 -0.19 1.05 -4.99
C SER A 204 0.74 1.42 -3.82
N ALA A 205 0.95 2.73 -3.61
CA ALA A 205 1.78 3.26 -2.53
C ALA A 205 1.35 2.81 -1.12
N GLY A 206 0.07 2.44 -0.92
CA GLY A 206 -0.46 2.00 0.37
C GLY A 206 -0.29 0.52 0.68
N SER A 207 -0.04 -0.33 -0.32
CA SER A 207 -0.07 -1.80 -0.13
C SER A 207 1.09 -2.31 0.72
N LEU A 208 2.31 -1.81 0.46
CA LEU A 208 3.51 -2.20 1.21
C LEU A 208 3.47 -1.69 2.67
N PRO A 209 3.12 -0.42 2.95
CA PRO A 209 2.86 0.05 4.32
C PRO A 209 1.84 -0.80 5.10
N MET A 210 0.74 -1.21 4.46
CA MET A 210 -0.27 -2.09 5.08
C MET A 210 0.32 -3.44 5.49
N LEU A 211 1.17 -4.04 4.65
CA LEU A 211 1.82 -5.32 4.96
C LEU A 211 2.89 -5.16 6.07
N LEU A 212 3.77 -4.16 5.94
CA LEU A 212 4.87 -3.91 6.88
C LEU A 212 4.41 -3.40 8.25
N ASN A 213 3.17 -2.94 8.36
CA ASN A 213 2.52 -2.60 9.63
C ASN A 213 2.70 -3.67 10.71
N VAL A 214 2.77 -4.95 10.34
CA VAL A 214 2.97 -6.06 11.28
C VAL A 214 4.23 -5.87 12.16
N PHE A 215 5.24 -5.14 11.67
CA PHE A 215 6.46 -4.80 12.40
C PHE A 215 6.36 -3.50 13.19
N TYR A 216 5.34 -2.69 12.96
CA TYR A 216 5.16 -1.42 13.67
C TYR A 216 4.61 -1.63 15.08
N ASN A 217 5.10 -0.84 16.04
CA ASN A 217 4.57 -0.77 17.40
C ASN A 217 4.68 0.68 17.92
N PRO A 218 3.57 1.32 18.29
CA PRO A 218 3.56 2.73 18.72
C PRO A 218 4.31 3.00 20.02
N GLU A 219 4.61 1.96 20.80
CA GLU A 219 5.37 2.12 22.06
C GLU A 219 6.87 2.25 21.83
N ILE A 220 7.36 1.84 20.67
CA ILE A 220 8.78 1.89 20.32
C ILE A 220 9.15 3.29 19.85
N GLU A 221 10.16 3.86 20.52
CA GLU A 221 10.76 5.13 20.15
C GLU A 221 11.77 4.96 19.00
N SER A 222 12.05 6.05 18.29
CA SER A 222 12.89 6.05 17.09
C SER A 222 14.29 5.47 17.29
N ASN A 223 14.85 5.60 18.49
CA ASN A 223 16.18 5.08 18.86
C ASN A 223 16.19 3.57 19.19
N ALA A 224 15.02 2.94 19.37
CA ALA A 224 14.88 1.53 19.74
C ALA A 224 14.33 0.65 18.60
N VAL A 225 14.27 1.18 17.37
CA VAL A 225 13.71 0.50 16.20
C VAL A 225 14.53 -0.72 15.80
N THR A 226 15.85 -0.59 15.71
CA THR A 226 16.76 -1.69 15.37
C THR A 226 16.53 -2.93 16.24
N PRO A 227 16.68 -2.88 17.58
CA PRO A 227 16.54 -4.07 18.41
C PRO A 227 15.12 -4.65 18.36
N TRP A 228 14.10 -3.81 18.18
CA TRP A 228 12.73 -4.27 17.99
C TRP A 228 12.56 -5.08 16.71
N LEU A 229 13.01 -4.56 15.56
CA LEU A 229 12.91 -5.24 14.27
C LEU A 229 13.74 -6.53 14.25
N GLN A 230 15.00 -6.48 14.71
CA GLN A 230 15.86 -7.66 14.79
C GLN A 230 15.24 -8.75 15.68
N GLY A 231 14.65 -8.36 16.82
CA GLY A 231 13.96 -9.30 17.71
C GLY A 231 12.75 -9.96 17.04
N ALA A 232 11.94 -9.20 16.32
CA ALA A 232 10.79 -9.73 15.58
C ALA A 232 11.22 -10.70 14.47
N LEU A 233 12.28 -10.35 13.72
CA LEU A 233 12.82 -11.18 12.65
C LEU A 233 13.45 -12.47 13.19
N ALA A 234 14.16 -12.43 14.31
CA ALA A 234 14.70 -13.63 14.97
C ALA A 234 13.62 -14.63 15.37
N VAL A 235 12.42 -14.16 15.76
CA VAL A 235 11.27 -15.03 16.05
C VAL A 235 10.76 -15.71 14.77
N ILE A 236 10.70 -14.97 13.66
CA ILE A 236 10.29 -15.52 12.36
C ILE A 236 11.32 -16.56 11.89
N ASP A 237 12.60 -16.22 11.91
CA ASP A 237 13.68 -17.08 11.44
C ASP A 237 13.77 -18.37 12.26
N SER A 238 13.61 -18.29 13.58
CA SER A 238 13.67 -19.47 14.47
C SER A 238 12.45 -20.40 14.36
N ARG A 239 11.25 -19.86 14.09
CA ARG A 239 10.00 -20.64 14.07
C ARG A 239 9.58 -21.09 12.69
N ALA A 240 9.72 -20.22 11.70
CA ALA A 240 9.27 -20.47 10.35
C ALA A 240 10.44 -20.85 9.43
N GLY A 241 11.64 -20.33 9.69
CA GLY A 241 12.74 -20.39 8.74
C GLY A 241 12.26 -19.95 7.35
N ASN A 242 12.43 -20.81 6.34
CA ASN A 242 11.99 -20.53 4.96
C ASN A 242 10.62 -21.15 4.62
N ALA A 243 9.79 -21.52 5.60
CA ALA A 243 8.47 -22.13 5.36
C ALA A 243 7.40 -21.05 5.10
N PRO A 244 6.99 -20.78 3.84
CA PRO A 244 6.27 -19.55 3.50
C PRO A 244 4.85 -19.51 4.09
N LEU A 245 4.21 -20.68 4.26
CA LEU A 245 2.89 -20.79 4.89
C LEU A 245 2.94 -20.56 6.40
N VAL A 246 4.05 -20.90 7.06
CA VAL A 246 4.24 -20.65 8.50
C VAL A 246 4.46 -19.16 8.72
N ILE A 247 5.32 -18.53 7.91
CA ILE A 247 5.50 -17.07 7.90
C ILE A 247 4.16 -16.37 7.69
N CYS A 248 3.43 -16.74 6.63
CA CYS A 248 2.11 -16.18 6.33
C CYS A 248 1.18 -16.24 7.54
N ARG A 249 1.07 -17.43 8.16
CA ARG A 249 0.20 -17.63 9.32
C ARG A 249 0.61 -16.76 10.51
N MET A 250 1.90 -16.70 10.84
CA MET A 250 2.40 -15.87 11.94
C MET A 250 2.05 -14.39 11.73
N LEU A 251 2.20 -13.89 10.51
CA LEU A 251 1.95 -12.48 10.18
C LEU A 251 0.45 -12.15 10.12
N MET A 252 -0.37 -13.09 9.61
CA MET A 252 -1.83 -12.99 9.64
C MET A 252 -2.38 -12.97 11.07
N GLU A 253 -1.85 -13.81 11.96
CA GLU A 253 -2.27 -13.86 13.37
C GLU A 253 -1.84 -12.59 14.13
N ARG A 254 -0.68 -12.02 13.78
CA ARG A 254 -0.19 -10.78 14.38
C ARG A 254 -0.94 -9.53 13.90
N GLN A 255 -1.37 -9.49 12.64
CA GLN A 255 -2.19 -8.39 12.11
C GLN A 255 -3.41 -8.90 11.32
N PRO A 256 -4.52 -9.21 12.02
CA PRO A 256 -5.71 -9.79 11.39
C PRO A 256 -6.42 -8.89 10.37
N THR A 257 -6.36 -7.56 10.54
CA THR A 257 -7.07 -6.58 9.69
C THR A 257 -6.60 -6.61 8.23
N VAL A 258 -5.32 -6.93 8.01
CA VAL A 258 -4.71 -7.07 6.68
C VAL A 258 -4.24 -8.50 6.39
N ALA A 259 -4.74 -9.49 7.13
CA ALA A 259 -4.34 -10.89 6.98
C ALA A 259 -4.55 -11.42 5.54
N PHE A 260 -5.61 -10.99 4.87
CA PHE A 260 -5.87 -11.37 3.48
C PHE A 260 -4.75 -10.89 2.54
N LEU A 261 -4.13 -9.73 2.79
CA LEU A 261 -3.00 -9.27 1.99
C LEU A 261 -1.78 -10.18 2.17
N TRP A 262 -1.51 -10.67 3.39
CA TRP A 262 -0.44 -11.64 3.62
C TRP A 262 -0.67 -12.97 2.91
N LEU A 263 -1.94 -13.42 2.82
CA LEU A 263 -2.32 -14.56 1.99
C LEU A 263 -2.05 -14.29 0.50
N GLY A 264 -2.44 -13.12 -0.01
CA GLY A 264 -2.17 -12.69 -1.38
C GLY A 264 -0.67 -12.62 -1.68
N ALA A 265 0.10 -12.02 -0.78
CA ALA A 265 1.56 -11.91 -0.89
C ALA A 265 2.22 -13.30 -0.92
N THR A 266 1.65 -14.24 -0.16
CA THR A 266 2.10 -15.62 -0.12
C THR A 266 1.82 -16.39 -1.39
N VAL A 267 0.64 -16.18 -1.99
CA VAL A 267 0.29 -16.74 -3.30
C VAL A 267 1.25 -16.24 -4.39
N LEU A 268 1.67 -14.98 -4.30
CA LEU A 268 2.60 -14.34 -5.24
C LEU A 268 4.08 -14.60 -4.95
N GLY A 269 4.39 -15.26 -3.82
CA GLY A 269 5.75 -15.60 -3.40
C GLY A 269 6.62 -14.40 -3.02
N LEU A 270 6.05 -13.43 -2.30
CA LEU A 270 6.64 -12.11 -2.00
C LEU A 270 7.14 -11.93 -0.58
N GLN A 271 7.02 -12.97 0.25
CA GLN A 271 7.24 -12.84 1.68
C GLN A 271 8.68 -12.40 1.97
N GLU A 272 9.65 -12.97 1.26
CA GLU A 272 11.05 -12.68 1.49
C GLU A 272 11.41 -11.26 1.08
N GLU A 273 10.87 -10.78 -0.04
CA GLU A 273 11.05 -9.42 -0.53
C GLU A 273 10.44 -8.39 0.44
N ILE A 274 9.26 -8.67 1.01
CA ILE A 274 8.66 -7.82 2.04
C ILE A 274 9.47 -7.89 3.34
N LEU A 275 9.87 -9.08 3.80
CA LEU A 275 10.70 -9.24 5.01
C LEU A 275 12.05 -8.51 4.87
N GLN A 276 12.62 -8.46 3.67
CA GLN A 276 13.85 -7.72 3.41
C GLN A 276 13.71 -6.22 3.71
N HIS A 277 12.54 -5.62 3.48
CA HIS A 277 12.29 -4.22 3.84
C HIS A 277 12.36 -4.03 5.36
N ALA A 278 11.75 -4.94 6.13
CA ALA A 278 11.85 -4.92 7.59
C ALA A 278 13.29 -5.14 8.08
N ARG A 279 14.07 -6.01 7.43
CA ARG A 279 15.50 -6.20 7.74
C ARG A 279 16.34 -4.95 7.50
N LEU A 280 15.97 -4.14 6.51
CA LEU A 280 16.62 -2.87 6.19
C LEU A 280 16.10 -1.70 7.04
N GLY A 281 15.18 -1.93 7.97
CA GLY A 281 14.56 -0.86 8.75
C GLY A 281 13.55 0.00 7.97
N LEU A 282 13.22 -0.38 6.74
CA LEU A 282 12.30 0.34 5.87
C LEU A 282 10.85 -0.04 6.23
N THR A 283 10.28 0.70 7.17
CA THR A 283 8.87 0.58 7.57
C THR A 283 8.10 1.84 7.15
N PRO A 284 7.75 2.00 5.85
CA PRO A 284 7.03 3.18 5.41
C PRO A 284 5.63 3.23 6.05
N ALA A 285 5.17 4.45 6.34
CA ALA A 285 3.79 4.69 6.75
C ALA A 285 3.01 5.43 5.66
N ASN A 286 1.72 5.13 5.57
CA ASN A 286 0.81 5.82 4.70
C ASN A 286 -0.55 5.97 5.40
N ILE A 287 -0.83 7.17 5.91
CA ILE A 287 -2.01 7.43 6.74
C ILE A 287 -3.35 7.21 6.02
N VAL A 288 -3.38 7.32 4.69
CA VAL A 288 -4.58 7.02 3.87
C VAL A 288 -4.83 5.52 3.85
N SER A 289 -3.82 4.72 3.52
CA SER A 289 -3.91 3.26 3.54
C SER A 289 -4.21 2.72 4.94
N ALA A 290 -3.64 3.36 5.97
CA ALA A 290 -3.85 3.03 7.36
C ALA A 290 -5.31 3.25 7.76
N ALA A 291 -5.90 4.37 7.35
CA ALA A 291 -7.32 4.65 7.54
C ALA A 291 -8.23 3.64 6.80
N TRP A 292 -7.89 3.27 5.56
CA TRP A 292 -8.69 2.30 4.78
C TRP A 292 -8.63 0.88 5.33
N SER A 293 -7.50 0.52 5.92
CA SER A 293 -7.27 -0.82 6.50
C SER A 293 -7.63 -0.92 7.98
N GLY A 294 -7.91 0.20 8.65
CA GLY A 294 -8.04 0.23 10.10
C GLY A 294 -6.76 -0.18 10.82
N THR A 295 -5.59 0.17 10.26
CA THR A 295 -4.28 -0.13 10.84
C THR A 295 -3.61 1.12 11.40
N LEU A 296 -2.69 0.94 12.35
CA LEU A 296 -1.86 2.01 12.90
C LEU A 296 -0.44 1.84 12.35
N GLN A 297 -0.02 2.70 11.42
CA GLN A 297 1.27 2.61 10.72
C GLN A 297 2.28 3.66 11.19
N SER A 298 1.84 4.73 11.83
CA SER A 298 2.70 5.80 12.36
C SER A 298 2.11 6.38 13.65
N PHE A 299 2.99 6.91 14.50
CA PHE A 299 2.61 7.53 15.76
C PHE A 299 1.73 8.77 15.50
N ILE A 300 1.86 9.40 14.33
CA ILE A 300 1.11 10.60 13.96
C ILE A 300 -0.41 10.37 13.93
N GLN A 301 -0.83 9.11 13.76
CA GLN A 301 -2.25 8.72 13.75
C GLN A 301 -2.85 8.66 15.16
N GLN A 302 -2.05 8.61 16.23
CA GLN A 302 -2.55 8.50 17.59
C GLN A 302 -3.15 9.84 18.07
N PRO A 303 -4.28 9.83 18.79
CA PRO A 303 -4.88 11.05 19.32
C PRO A 303 -4.00 11.67 20.42
N VAL A 304 -3.87 12.99 20.40
CA VAL A 304 -3.13 13.75 21.42
C VAL A 304 -3.91 13.69 22.74
N PRO A 305 -3.25 13.31 23.86
CA PRO A 305 -3.88 13.26 25.17
C PRO A 305 -4.42 14.64 25.58
N SER A 306 -5.42 14.63 26.45
CA SER A 306 -5.96 15.84 27.09
C SER A 306 -5.90 15.66 28.61
N PRO A 307 -5.19 16.51 29.36
CA PRO A 307 -4.37 17.64 28.87
C PRO A 307 -3.10 17.17 28.12
N VAL A 308 -2.65 17.94 27.13
CA VAL A 308 -1.40 17.63 26.40
C VAL A 308 -0.15 18.02 27.20
N GLU A 309 -0.26 19.07 28.00
CA GLU A 309 0.83 19.55 28.86
C GLU A 309 0.59 19.07 30.29
N THR A 310 1.60 18.41 30.86
CA THR A 310 1.59 17.98 32.26
C THR A 310 2.81 18.59 32.95
N ASN A 311 2.60 19.35 34.02
CA ASN A 311 3.68 19.99 34.80
C ASN A 311 4.62 20.88 33.96
N GLY A 312 4.13 21.58 32.93
CA GLY A 312 4.99 22.42 32.11
C GLY A 312 5.75 21.66 31.02
N ILE A 313 5.41 20.39 30.76
CA ILE A 313 6.16 19.50 29.86
C ILE A 313 5.21 18.90 28.82
N ILE A 314 5.70 18.81 27.57
CA ILE A 314 5.01 18.20 26.43
C ILE A 314 5.95 17.18 25.80
N SER A 315 5.44 15.99 25.47
CA SER A 315 6.23 14.97 24.78
C SER A 315 6.60 15.43 23.36
N ARG A 316 7.78 15.05 22.85
CA ARG A 316 8.15 15.36 21.45
C ARG A 316 7.18 14.73 20.46
N ALA A 317 6.63 13.57 20.79
CA ALA A 317 5.63 12.90 19.97
C ALA A 317 4.32 13.69 19.88
N ASP A 318 3.89 14.31 20.98
CA ASP A 318 2.68 15.14 21.05
C ASP A 318 2.89 16.45 20.31
N GLN A 319 4.07 17.05 20.47
CA GLN A 319 4.51 18.21 19.71
C GLN A 319 4.44 17.93 18.19
N CYS A 320 5.03 16.84 17.72
CA CYS A 320 4.96 16.44 16.30
C CYS A 320 3.51 16.32 15.80
N ARG A 321 2.65 15.67 16.58
CA ARG A 321 1.24 15.46 16.23
C ARG A 321 0.48 16.77 16.12
N LEU A 322 0.69 17.69 17.06
CA LEU A 322 0.07 19.01 17.01
C LEU A 322 0.61 19.86 15.85
N LEU A 323 1.91 19.80 15.57
CA LEU A 323 2.50 20.50 14.42
C LEU A 323 1.87 20.02 13.09
N PHE A 324 1.78 18.70 12.89
CA PHE A 324 1.13 18.12 11.72
C PHE A 324 -0.35 18.50 11.61
N MET A 325 -1.13 18.32 12.68
CA MET A 325 -2.56 18.62 12.68
C MET A 325 -2.88 20.11 12.56
N SER A 326 -1.98 20.99 13.03
CA SER A 326 -2.12 22.44 12.83
C SER A 326 -1.81 22.87 11.40
N MET A 327 -1.29 21.98 10.56
CA MET A 327 -0.73 22.31 9.24
C MET A 327 0.23 23.50 9.36
N SER A 328 1.10 23.44 10.39
CA SER A 328 2.20 24.39 10.59
C SER A 328 2.93 24.59 9.24
N LEU A 329 3.40 25.81 8.97
CA LEU A 329 3.93 26.23 7.66
C LEU A 329 4.96 25.24 7.08
N GLN A 330 5.69 24.53 7.94
CA GLN A 330 6.72 23.57 7.58
C GLN A 330 6.29 22.10 7.78
N HIS A 331 5.17 21.81 8.46
CA HIS A 331 4.78 20.46 8.89
C HIS A 331 3.53 19.92 8.18
N GLY A 332 3.26 20.38 6.96
CA GLY A 332 2.12 19.90 6.15
C GLY A 332 2.30 18.50 5.57
N ARG A 333 3.51 17.94 5.60
CA ARG A 333 3.80 16.57 5.18
C ARG A 333 3.88 15.63 6.38
N VAL A 334 3.40 14.40 6.19
CA VAL A 334 3.55 13.31 7.18
C VAL A 334 5.05 13.07 7.42
N PRO A 335 5.48 12.83 8.68
CA PRO A 335 6.85 12.45 8.93
C PRO A 335 7.21 11.15 8.18
N ASP A 336 8.37 11.14 7.51
CA ASP A 336 8.83 9.96 6.79
C ASP A 336 9.14 8.79 7.74
N SER A 337 9.59 9.10 8.96
CA SER A 337 9.75 8.12 10.04
C SER A 337 8.40 7.85 10.71
N PRO A 338 7.91 6.59 10.75
CA PRO A 338 6.67 6.23 11.44
C PRO A 338 6.82 6.17 12.96
N TRP A 339 8.06 6.19 13.46
CA TRP A 339 8.41 5.97 14.85
C TRP A 339 8.41 7.30 15.60
N LYS A 340 7.94 7.29 16.84
CA LYS A 340 7.86 8.52 17.64
C LYS A 340 9.25 8.98 18.07
N PRO A 341 9.51 10.31 18.10
CA PRO A 341 10.73 10.81 18.73
C PRO A 341 10.69 10.54 20.23
N PHE A 342 11.84 10.26 20.82
CA PHE A 342 11.96 10.05 22.27
C PHE A 342 12.01 11.37 23.05
N GLY A 343 11.60 11.29 24.32
CA GLY A 343 11.73 12.38 25.29
C GLY A 343 10.72 13.52 25.12
N GLU A 344 11.00 14.60 25.85
CA GLU A 344 10.03 15.66 26.13
C GLU A 344 10.70 17.03 26.07
N ASN A 345 9.88 18.07 25.91
CA ASN A 345 10.31 19.46 25.92
C ASN A 345 9.53 20.26 26.97
N PRO A 346 10.17 21.23 27.64
CA PRO A 346 9.45 22.24 28.39
C PRO A 346 8.44 22.93 27.46
N GLY A 347 7.20 23.10 27.91
CA GLY A 347 6.14 23.72 27.13
C GLY A 347 6.54 25.12 26.64
N VAL A 348 7.35 25.86 27.42
CA VAL A 348 7.90 27.16 27.04
C VAL A 348 8.77 27.14 25.79
N ASP A 349 9.42 26.01 25.49
CA ASP A 349 10.37 25.84 24.38
C ASP A 349 9.72 25.24 23.13
N VAL A 350 8.42 24.90 23.17
CA VAL A 350 7.67 24.42 22.00
C VAL A 350 7.15 25.58 21.16
N GLU A 351 6.79 25.30 19.90
CA GLU A 351 6.34 26.31 18.94
C GLU A 351 5.11 27.07 19.45
N HIS A 352 5.06 28.37 19.14
CA HIS A 352 4.00 29.26 19.62
C HIS A 352 2.59 28.73 19.31
N CYS A 353 2.36 28.16 18.13
CA CYS A 353 1.06 27.59 17.76
C CYS A 353 0.68 26.41 18.66
N VAL A 354 1.63 25.53 18.96
CA VAL A 354 1.42 24.36 19.83
C VAL A 354 1.06 24.85 21.23
N ARG A 355 1.88 25.71 21.83
CA ARG A 355 1.67 26.21 23.20
C ARG A 355 0.42 27.06 23.37
N HIS A 356 0.18 28.03 22.49
CA HIS A 356 -0.88 29.02 22.72
C HIS A 356 -2.23 28.63 22.14
N HIS A 357 -2.29 27.83 21.07
CA HIS A 357 -3.57 27.50 20.42
C HIS A 357 -4.00 26.06 20.66
N HIS A 358 -3.06 25.11 20.69
CA HIS A 358 -3.41 23.68 20.74
C HIS A 358 -3.29 23.07 22.14
N ALA A 359 -2.46 23.63 23.03
CA ALA A 359 -2.31 23.11 24.39
C ALA A 359 -3.59 23.19 25.23
N GLN A 360 -4.50 24.10 24.87
CA GLN A 360 -5.76 24.34 25.57
C GLN A 360 -6.95 23.58 24.98
N CYS A 361 -6.74 22.82 23.90
CA CYS A 361 -7.82 22.04 23.29
C CYS A 361 -8.11 20.75 24.07
N ASP A 362 -9.37 20.31 24.06
CA ASP A 362 -9.84 19.07 24.70
C ASP A 362 -9.46 17.79 23.91
N GLY A 363 -8.28 17.80 23.29
CA GLY A 363 -7.74 16.71 22.48
C GLY A 363 -7.80 16.96 20.97
N HIS A 364 -6.85 16.37 20.27
CA HIS A 364 -6.74 16.41 18.80
C HIS A 364 -6.54 15.00 18.26
N GLY A 365 -7.08 14.71 17.07
CA GLY A 365 -6.86 13.43 16.41
C GLY A 365 -7.30 13.47 14.96
N LEU A 366 -6.69 12.59 14.16
CA LEU A 366 -7.07 12.41 12.76
C LEU A 366 -8.34 11.57 12.67
N GLN A 367 -9.29 12.03 11.84
CA GLN A 367 -10.47 11.26 11.51
C GLN A 367 -10.59 11.14 9.99
N TYR A 368 -10.59 9.90 9.50
CA TYR A 368 -10.87 9.65 8.10
C TYR A 368 -12.35 9.93 7.79
N ARG A 369 -12.59 10.79 6.81
CA ARG A 369 -13.94 11.21 6.43
C ARG A 369 -14.50 10.42 5.25
N SER A 370 -13.84 10.51 4.11
CA SER A 370 -14.27 9.90 2.85
C SER A 370 -13.20 10.09 1.77
N PHE A 371 -13.34 9.40 0.65
CA PHE A 371 -12.67 9.73 -0.59
C PHE A 371 -13.70 10.01 -1.69
N LEU A 372 -13.27 10.74 -2.72
CA LEU A 372 -14.12 11.16 -3.83
C LEU A 372 -13.55 10.57 -5.12
N TRP A 373 -14.42 9.95 -5.92
CA TRP A 373 -14.08 9.64 -7.30
C TRP A 373 -14.39 10.86 -8.16
N ASP A 374 -13.40 11.35 -8.91
CA ASP A 374 -13.70 12.25 -10.02
C ASP A 374 -14.23 11.40 -11.18
N THR A 375 -15.53 11.53 -11.46
CA THR A 375 -16.19 10.77 -12.52
C THR A 375 -16.53 11.69 -13.68
N LEU A 376 -16.79 11.10 -14.85
CA LEU A 376 -17.25 11.83 -16.04
C LEU A 376 -18.54 12.65 -15.82
N HIS A 377 -19.30 12.35 -14.76
CA HIS A 377 -20.54 13.00 -14.40
C HIS A 377 -20.40 13.94 -13.18
N GLY A 378 -19.17 14.21 -12.73
CA GLY A 378 -18.84 15.01 -11.55
C GLY A 378 -18.27 14.16 -10.39
N MET A 379 -18.03 14.81 -9.25
CA MET A 379 -17.52 14.10 -8.07
C MET A 379 -18.58 13.16 -7.49
N ALA A 380 -18.26 11.86 -7.46
CA ALA A 380 -19.07 10.86 -6.77
C ALA A 380 -18.38 10.52 -5.45
N MET A 381 -19.05 10.85 -4.34
CA MET A 381 -18.60 10.43 -3.02
C MET A 381 -18.97 8.96 -2.83
N LEU A 382 -17.98 8.10 -2.65
CA LEU A 382 -18.27 6.80 -2.05
C LEU A 382 -18.50 7.08 -0.56
N LYS A 383 -19.76 7.03 -0.13
CA LYS A 383 -20.04 7.00 1.31
C LYS A 383 -19.37 5.75 1.85
N THR A 384 -18.40 5.91 2.73
CA THR A 384 -17.96 4.87 3.65
C THR A 384 -19.19 4.46 4.47
N GLY A 385 -19.94 3.49 3.94
CA GLY A 385 -21.09 2.91 4.61
C GLY A 385 -20.59 2.23 5.88
N GLY A 386 -21.13 2.69 7.01
CA GLY A 386 -20.79 2.22 8.34
C GLY A 386 -19.47 2.81 8.82
N GLU A 387 -19.50 3.35 10.03
CA GLU A 387 -18.32 3.55 10.85
C GLU A 387 -17.39 2.33 10.69
N LEU A 388 -16.32 2.48 9.91
CA LEU A 388 -15.03 2.05 10.41
C LEU A 388 -14.77 2.98 11.60
N ALA A 389 -15.53 2.77 12.67
CA ALA A 389 -15.16 3.31 13.94
C ALA A 389 -13.73 2.85 14.08
N MET A 390 -12.83 3.81 14.26
CA MET A 390 -11.70 3.61 15.14
C MET A 390 -12.28 3.16 16.48
N SER A 391 -12.79 1.93 16.55
CA SER A 391 -12.66 1.14 17.75
C SER A 391 -11.17 1.17 17.96
N SER A 392 -10.76 1.86 19.04
CA SER A 392 -9.39 1.92 19.54
C SER A 392 -8.64 0.71 19.00
N CYS A 393 -7.66 0.93 18.12
CA CYS A 393 -6.73 -0.12 17.76
C CYS A 393 -6.15 -0.58 19.09
N ALA A 394 -6.74 -1.60 19.69
CA ALA A 394 -6.16 -2.27 20.82
C ALA A 394 -4.80 -2.67 20.31
N ILE A 395 -3.77 -2.14 20.97
CA ILE A 395 -2.38 -2.51 20.71
C ILE A 395 -2.39 -4.04 20.54
N PRO A 396 -1.95 -4.59 19.38
CA PRO A 396 -1.82 -6.03 19.22
C PRO A 396 -0.83 -6.52 20.29
N GLY A 397 -1.38 -6.94 21.43
CA GLY A 397 -0.65 -7.12 22.68
C GLY A 397 -1.51 -7.01 23.95
N SER A 398 -2.62 -6.26 23.93
CA SER A 398 -3.43 -6.05 25.16
C SER A 398 -4.60 -7.04 25.34
N ALA A 399 -5.05 -7.70 24.28
CA ALA A 399 -6.07 -8.74 24.35
C ALA A 399 -5.45 -10.14 24.17
N VAL A 400 -4.61 -10.54 25.11
CA VAL A 400 -4.48 -11.98 25.39
C VAL A 400 -5.75 -12.34 26.16
N SER A 401 -6.78 -12.80 25.47
CA SER A 401 -7.82 -13.58 26.15
C SER A 401 -7.10 -14.71 26.86
N GLU A 402 -7.29 -14.82 28.17
CA GLU A 402 -6.95 -16.01 28.96
C GLU A 402 -7.82 -17.20 28.50
N GLU A 403 -7.68 -17.63 27.25
CA GLU A 403 -8.26 -18.88 26.78
C GLU A 403 -7.24 -19.99 27.01
N ALA A 404 -7.56 -20.81 28.01
CA ALA A 404 -7.03 -22.14 28.33
C ALA A 404 -5.57 -22.38 27.92
N ALA A 405 -4.67 -22.36 28.91
CA ALA A 405 -3.27 -22.76 28.80
C ALA A 405 -3.11 -24.14 28.11
N VAL A 406 -3.00 -24.13 26.79
CA VAL A 406 -2.35 -25.20 26.04
C VAL A 406 -0.89 -25.19 26.52
N PRO A 407 -0.24 -26.34 26.78
CA PRO A 407 1.16 -26.34 27.17
C PRO A 407 1.96 -25.75 26.01
N THR A 408 2.34 -24.49 26.13
CA THR A 408 3.20 -23.82 25.17
C THR A 408 4.55 -24.49 25.31
N THR A 409 4.87 -25.43 24.42
CA THR A 409 6.24 -25.86 24.21
C THR A 409 7.01 -24.57 23.88
N GLN A 410 7.75 -24.03 24.85
CA GLN A 410 8.56 -22.84 24.65
C GLN A 410 9.67 -23.24 23.68
N VAL A 411 9.42 -23.07 22.38
CA VAL A 411 10.47 -23.20 21.38
C VAL A 411 11.45 -22.06 21.66
N PRO A 412 12.71 -22.36 22.01
CA PRO A 412 13.69 -21.32 22.29
C PRO A 412 13.93 -20.51 21.02
N VAL A 413 13.79 -19.18 21.12
CA VAL A 413 14.13 -18.27 20.03
C VAL A 413 15.63 -18.03 20.08
N ASP A 414 16.32 -18.22 18.94
CA ASP A 414 17.75 -17.93 18.85
C ASP A 414 17.97 -16.45 18.53
N TYR A 415 18.40 -15.71 19.54
CA TYR A 415 18.73 -14.29 19.43
C TYR A 415 20.22 -14.04 19.13
N ARG A 416 21.05 -15.08 18.97
CA ARG A 416 22.50 -14.92 18.75
C ARG A 416 22.84 -14.26 17.41
N GLY A 417 21.93 -14.32 16.44
CA GLY A 417 22.08 -13.67 15.13
C GLY A 417 21.81 -12.16 15.13
N MET A 418 21.35 -11.58 16.26
CA MET A 418 21.14 -10.13 16.36
C MET A 418 22.49 -9.41 16.38
N ARG A 419 22.63 -8.41 15.50
CA ARG A 419 23.81 -7.56 15.37
C ARG A 419 23.59 -6.32 16.18
N ARG A 420 24.19 -6.26 17.37
CA ARG A 420 24.00 -5.13 18.30
C ARG A 420 24.63 -3.85 17.77
N GLU A 421 25.67 -4.00 16.98
CA GLU A 421 26.42 -2.94 16.31
C GLU A 421 25.70 -2.37 15.07
N ASP A 422 24.65 -3.02 14.58
CA ASP A 422 23.92 -2.60 13.38
C ASP A 422 22.73 -1.71 13.75
N GLU A 423 22.99 -0.43 14.04
CA GLU A 423 21.99 0.53 14.51
C GLU A 423 21.32 1.35 13.39
N VAL A 424 21.47 0.93 12.13
CA VAL A 424 21.06 1.71 10.94
C VAL A 424 19.59 2.11 10.97
N ALA A 425 18.68 1.20 11.35
CA ALA A 425 17.25 1.50 11.42
C ALA A 425 16.91 2.52 12.51
N SER A 426 17.48 2.36 13.70
CA SER A 426 17.33 3.32 14.81
C SER A 426 17.93 4.68 14.48
N GLN A 427 19.12 4.70 13.86
CA GLN A 427 19.80 5.91 13.43
C GLN A 427 18.96 6.65 12.38
N GLY A 428 18.54 5.98 11.31
CA GLY A 428 17.71 6.57 10.26
C GLY A 428 16.37 7.08 10.79
N ALA A 429 15.65 6.26 11.57
CA ALA A 429 14.38 6.66 12.15
C ALA A 429 14.50 7.87 13.08
N THR A 430 15.58 7.95 13.85
CA THR A 430 15.87 9.07 14.77
C THR A 430 16.27 10.32 14.01
N LYS A 431 17.20 10.22 13.05
CA LYS A 431 17.64 11.35 12.23
C LYS A 431 16.47 12.00 11.52
N THR A 432 15.71 11.20 10.77
CA THR A 432 14.58 11.70 9.99
C THR A 432 13.48 12.34 10.84
N ILE A 433 13.15 11.78 12.02
CA ILE A 433 12.08 12.37 12.84
C ILE A 433 12.50 13.65 13.55
N PHE A 434 13.76 13.76 13.98
CA PHE A 434 14.28 14.98 14.61
C PHE A 434 14.48 16.10 13.59
N GLU A 435 14.95 15.77 12.39
CA GLU A 435 14.99 16.71 11.26
C GLU A 435 13.59 17.22 10.91
N TRP A 436 12.61 16.32 10.79
CA TRP A 436 11.21 16.70 10.54
C TRP A 436 10.66 17.60 11.66
N LEU A 437 10.94 17.28 12.92
CA LEU A 437 10.49 18.09 14.07
C LEU A 437 11.12 19.49 14.06
N ARG A 438 12.35 19.66 13.56
CA ARG A 438 13.11 20.92 13.61
C ARG A 438 13.38 21.57 12.24
N MET A 439 12.54 21.35 11.23
CA MET A 439 12.65 21.95 9.88
C MET A 439 12.76 23.50 9.80
N GLY A 440 12.78 24.23 10.92
CA GLY A 440 12.91 25.69 10.96
C GLY A 440 13.86 26.29 12.01
N ALA A 441 14.28 25.54 13.03
CA ALA A 441 15.33 25.90 14.02
C ALA A 441 15.37 24.89 15.18
N ASN A 442 16.54 24.73 15.80
CA ASN A 442 16.70 23.96 17.05
C ASN A 442 16.18 24.72 18.27
N THR A 443 15.67 24.01 19.27
CA THR A 443 15.30 24.62 20.55
C THR A 443 16.53 24.75 21.46
N VAL A 444 16.54 25.77 22.32
CA VAL A 444 17.68 26.12 23.20
C VAL A 444 18.08 24.97 24.14
N GLY A 445 17.18 24.02 24.41
CA GLY A 445 17.43 22.86 25.26
C GLY A 445 17.92 21.60 24.54
N GLU A 446 17.99 21.59 23.21
CA GLU A 446 18.28 20.38 22.42
C GLU A 446 19.72 20.31 21.89
N ASP A 447 20.58 21.29 22.21
CA ASP A 447 21.98 21.33 21.76
C ASP A 447 22.75 20.02 21.99
N ALA A 448 22.55 19.37 23.14
CA ALA A 448 23.22 18.11 23.44
C ALA A 448 22.75 16.95 22.56
N ILE A 449 21.49 16.97 22.11
CA ILE A 449 20.92 15.97 21.21
C ILE A 449 21.54 16.12 19.81
N TRP A 450 21.65 17.35 19.32
CA TRP A 450 22.23 17.64 18.01
C TRP A 450 23.75 17.40 17.91
N ARG A 451 24.44 17.26 19.05
CA ARG A 451 25.85 16.82 19.08
C ARG A 451 26.02 15.30 18.98
N HIS A 452 24.95 14.52 19.08
CA HIS A 452 25.02 13.07 18.95
C HIS A 452 25.44 12.67 17.54
N GLU A 453 26.28 11.63 17.41
CA GLU A 453 26.82 11.18 16.12
C GLU A 453 25.75 10.80 15.08
N TRP A 454 24.55 10.42 15.53
CA TRP A 454 23.42 10.12 14.63
C TRP A 454 22.79 11.36 13.99
N LEU A 455 22.93 12.52 14.62
CA LEU A 455 22.28 13.78 14.24
C LEU A 455 23.27 14.85 13.77
N ARG A 456 24.56 14.71 14.09
CA ARG A 456 25.60 15.62 13.63
C ARG A 456 25.75 15.50 12.11
N ASP A 457 25.64 16.62 11.40
CA ASP A 457 25.91 16.67 9.97
C ASP A 457 27.36 16.27 9.70
N GLY A 458 27.55 15.33 8.77
CA GLY A 458 28.80 14.61 8.53
C GLY A 458 29.81 15.37 7.66
N ASP A 459 29.80 16.70 7.67
CA ASP A 459 30.59 17.53 6.75
C ASP A 459 31.64 18.36 7.51
N GLU A 460 32.45 17.70 8.34
CA GLU A 460 33.77 18.23 8.71
C GLU A 460 34.81 17.35 8.02
N TYR A 461 34.97 17.54 6.71
CA TYR A 461 36.26 17.29 6.09
C TYR A 461 37.18 18.45 6.50
N ASP A 462 38.20 18.11 7.28
CA ASP A 462 39.34 18.98 7.56
C ASP A 462 39.99 19.46 6.25
N GLU A 463 39.76 20.72 5.87
CA GLU A 463 40.72 21.47 5.04
C GLU A 463 41.00 22.83 5.69
N ASP A 464 42.15 22.84 6.36
CA ASP A 464 43.00 23.95 6.72
C ASP A 464 42.59 25.33 6.21
N ARG A 465 42.23 26.18 7.17
CA ARG A 465 42.31 27.64 7.03
C ARG A 465 43.75 28.03 6.66
N SER A 466 43.98 28.42 5.41
CA SER A 466 45.04 29.36 5.09
C SER A 466 44.41 30.73 4.78
N ASP A 467 44.68 31.68 5.68
CA ASP A 467 44.38 33.09 5.54
C ASP A 467 44.91 33.64 4.22
N VAL A 468 44.01 34.18 3.39
CA VAL A 468 44.36 35.21 2.40
C VAL A 468 43.27 36.27 2.43
N GLU A 469 43.61 37.40 3.04
CA GLU A 469 42.89 38.65 2.89
C GLU A 469 42.84 39.05 1.41
N SER A 470 41.64 39.38 0.92
CA SER A 470 41.49 40.19 -0.29
C SER A 470 40.18 40.95 -0.22
N ASP A 471 40.29 42.25 0.04
CA ASP A 471 39.25 43.25 -0.16
C ASP A 471 38.79 43.29 -1.62
N CYS A 472 37.47 43.27 -1.87
CA CYS A 472 36.85 44.11 -2.88
C CYS A 472 35.34 44.27 -2.63
N GLU A 473 34.90 45.54 -2.65
CA GLU A 473 33.53 46.01 -2.50
C GLU A 473 32.66 45.84 -3.77
N SER A 474 31.34 45.84 -3.54
CA SER A 474 30.20 46.07 -4.48
C SER A 474 30.04 45.04 -5.62
N ASP A 475 28.89 44.42 -5.85
CA ASP A 475 27.67 45.08 -6.31
C ASP A 475 26.46 44.13 -6.21
N ARG A 476 25.26 44.71 -6.14
CA ARG A 476 23.99 43.99 -6.20
C ARG A 476 23.62 43.69 -7.65
N SER A 477 23.24 42.45 -7.94
CA SER A 477 22.24 42.14 -8.97
C SER A 477 21.57 40.81 -8.69
N ASP A 478 20.24 40.85 -8.64
CA ASP A 478 19.34 39.72 -8.82
C ASP A 478 19.69 38.98 -10.14
N GLU A 479 19.69 37.65 -10.14
CA GLU A 479 19.07 36.80 -11.18
C GLU A 479 19.32 35.29 -10.94
N ASP A 480 18.24 34.54 -11.23
CA ASP A 480 18.06 33.12 -11.59
C ASP A 480 19.23 32.12 -11.49
N TRP A 481 18.96 31.00 -10.79
CA TRP A 481 19.67 29.75 -10.98
C TRP A 481 18.76 28.68 -11.59
N ALA A 482 19.00 28.41 -12.86
CA ALA A 482 18.65 27.17 -13.53
C ALA A 482 19.76 26.11 -13.26
N ASP A 483 19.30 24.86 -13.14
CA ASP A 483 19.90 23.60 -13.58
C ASP A 483 21.43 23.46 -13.61
N VAL A 484 21.94 22.56 -12.75
CA VAL A 484 23.25 21.91 -12.93
C VAL A 484 23.00 20.44 -13.26
N GLU A 485 23.11 20.13 -14.55
CA GLU A 485 23.34 18.77 -15.06
C GLU A 485 24.77 18.33 -14.72
N PHE A 486 24.90 17.11 -14.21
CA PHE A 486 26.17 16.44 -13.96
C PHE A 486 26.65 15.75 -15.24
N ASP A 487 27.78 16.22 -15.76
CA ASP A 487 28.49 15.68 -16.93
C ASP A 487 29.09 14.30 -16.64
N GLY A 488 28.78 13.34 -17.51
CA GLY A 488 29.29 11.97 -17.46
C GLY A 488 29.58 11.46 -18.86
N ARG A 489 30.72 11.87 -19.41
CA ARG A 489 31.35 11.28 -20.61
C ARG A 489 31.45 9.76 -20.52
N ILE A 490 30.79 9.06 -21.44
CA ILE A 490 31.21 7.74 -21.96
C ILE A 490 31.01 7.76 -23.48
N ASP A 491 32.04 7.29 -24.18
CA ASP A 491 32.24 7.34 -25.62
C ASP A 491 31.12 6.72 -26.46
N GLU A 492 30.78 7.42 -27.55
CA GLU A 492 29.88 7.01 -28.62
C GLU A 492 30.55 5.94 -29.51
N ASP A 493 29.80 4.90 -29.88
CA ASP A 493 29.77 4.36 -31.24
C ASP A 493 28.46 3.56 -31.46
N ASP A 494 27.70 4.04 -32.46
CA ASP A 494 26.69 3.40 -33.30
C ASP A 494 25.26 3.02 -32.81
N GLU A 495 24.32 3.79 -33.38
CA GLU A 495 23.01 3.41 -33.94
C GLU A 495 21.91 2.81 -33.04
N ASN A 496 20.86 3.61 -32.79
CA ASN A 496 19.51 3.48 -33.38
C ASN A 496 18.41 3.99 -32.41
N GLY A 497 17.49 4.80 -32.94
CA GLY A 497 16.58 5.65 -32.16
C GLY A 497 15.47 4.94 -31.37
N GLY A 498 15.10 5.57 -30.26
CA GLY A 498 13.91 5.26 -29.46
C GLY A 498 13.67 6.30 -28.37
N ASP A 499 12.65 7.13 -28.55
CA ASP A 499 12.25 8.17 -27.60
C ASP A 499 11.79 7.57 -26.26
N HIS A 500 12.49 7.95 -25.18
CA HIS A 500 12.12 7.70 -23.79
C HIS A 500 11.47 8.96 -23.21
N GLU A 501 10.15 8.93 -22.99
CA GLU A 501 9.42 9.99 -22.28
C GLU A 501 9.54 9.74 -20.77
N GLN A 502 10.12 10.70 -20.04
CA GLN A 502 10.26 10.72 -18.58
C GLN A 502 8.88 10.89 -17.92
N ALA A 503 8.59 10.05 -16.93
CA ALA A 503 7.40 10.13 -16.10
C ALA A 503 7.57 11.23 -15.05
N VAL A 504 6.75 12.28 -15.13
CA VAL A 504 6.61 13.32 -14.12
C VAL A 504 5.91 12.73 -12.89
N ASP A 505 6.58 12.84 -11.75
CA ASP A 505 6.10 12.45 -10.43
C ASP A 505 4.92 13.35 -10.01
N GLY A 506 3.76 12.74 -9.81
CA GLY A 506 2.52 13.41 -9.46
C GLY A 506 2.32 13.40 -7.95
N THR A 507 2.84 14.40 -7.25
CA THR A 507 2.44 14.67 -5.87
C THR A 507 1.05 15.32 -5.86
N ASP A 508 0.00 14.51 -5.66
CA ASP A 508 -1.35 15.02 -5.39
C ASP A 508 -1.38 15.66 -3.99
N TYR A 509 -1.86 16.91 -3.92
CA TYR A 509 -2.11 17.62 -2.67
C TYR A 509 -3.39 17.06 -2.03
N ASP A 510 -3.26 16.29 -0.95
CA ASP A 510 -4.39 15.86 -0.12
C ASP A 510 -4.88 17.02 0.76
N ASP A 511 -6.09 17.52 0.48
CA ASP A 511 -6.82 18.49 1.31
C ASP A 511 -7.28 17.81 2.62
N TRP A 512 -6.50 17.94 3.69
CA TRP A 512 -6.92 17.55 5.04
C TRP A 512 -7.85 18.62 5.64
N VAL A 513 -9.05 18.21 6.06
CA VAL A 513 -9.97 19.10 6.81
C VAL A 513 -9.81 18.85 8.31
N VAL A 514 -9.15 19.78 8.99
CA VAL A 514 -9.12 19.86 10.46
C VAL A 514 -10.50 20.33 10.93
N VAL A 515 -11.18 19.50 11.73
CA VAL A 515 -12.47 19.88 12.33
C VAL A 515 -12.23 20.27 13.79
N PRO A 516 -12.21 21.57 14.14
CA PRO A 516 -12.23 21.97 15.54
C PRO A 516 -13.60 21.63 16.13
N ARG A 517 -13.64 20.87 17.23
CA ARG A 517 -14.80 20.84 18.11
C ARG A 517 -14.82 22.15 18.88
N LEU A 518 -15.62 23.11 18.41
CA LEU A 518 -16.03 24.26 19.21
C LEU A 518 -17.26 23.84 20.01
N SER A 519 -17.14 23.71 21.33
CA SER A 519 -18.30 23.71 22.22
C SER A 519 -18.68 25.15 22.55
N GLY A 520 -19.98 25.43 22.50
CA GLY A 520 -20.57 26.64 23.08
C GLY A 520 -20.66 26.60 24.59
#